data_AF-X0UZY6-F1
#
_entry.id   AF-X0UZY6-F1
#
_cell.length_a   1.000
_cell.length_b   1.000
_cell.length_c   1.000
_cell.angle_alpha   90.00
_cell.angle_beta   90.00
_cell.angle_gamma   90.00
#
_symmetry.space_group_name_H-M   'P 1'
#
loop_
_entity.id
_entity.type
_entity.pdbx_description
1 polymer ?
#
loop_
_entity_poly.entity_id
_entity_poly.type
_entity_poly.pdbx_seq_one_letter_code
_entity_poly.pdbx_strand_id
1 'polypeptide(L)'
;MPTLIENAWKLVFETPWWPDDLSGDILDPEDHDFDYSLLYRKPCQTFISPKGYSVFSCPCRDEEGNPVMPEKLDETYLERKRKNMGPYLYNALYELQPVMEDEVVFQRQWIVHIKKLPFPFVRNLAIDMAGTLSEESSFTGISIGEWDIDGNLNIPYARKYKLTPMRVKDLVIKLIYESEKLKRPIRYIIIEKEKFGIYLADHLKVENVKPQIVLSEIAGKKSRTRFEELVPKYECGMIRSFQGLKDYEAGVRTYYRGKKKE
;
A
#
# COMPACT_ATOMS: atom_id res chain seq x y z
N MET A 1 17.74 -11.89 -42.62
CA MET A 1 16.97 -11.14 -41.61
C MET A 1 17.44 -9.69 -41.68
N PRO A 2 16.54 -8.71 -41.79
CA PRO A 2 16.93 -7.29 -41.73
C PRO A 2 17.66 -7.05 -40.41
N THR A 3 18.79 -6.37 -40.45
CA THR A 3 19.52 -6.01 -39.22
C THR A 3 18.73 -4.94 -38.46
N LEU A 4 18.79 -4.98 -37.13
CA LEU A 4 17.97 -4.24 -36.15
C LEU A 4 17.85 -2.70 -36.34
N ILE A 5 18.52 -2.10 -37.34
CA ILE A 5 18.96 -0.70 -37.27
C ILE A 5 18.86 0.05 -38.61
N GLU A 6 18.44 -0.56 -39.73
CA GLU A 6 18.58 0.11 -41.05
C GLU A 6 17.72 1.38 -41.20
N ASN A 7 16.65 1.53 -40.42
CA ASN A 7 15.75 2.70 -40.49
C ASN A 7 15.57 3.45 -39.15
N ALA A 8 16.26 3.06 -38.09
CA ALA A 8 16.09 3.70 -36.77
C ALA A 8 17.03 4.90 -36.62
N TRP A 9 16.48 6.09 -36.35
CA TRP A 9 17.30 7.29 -36.13
C TRP A 9 17.90 7.38 -34.71
N LYS A 10 17.32 6.62 -33.75
CA LYS A 10 17.70 6.60 -32.34
C LYS A 10 17.26 5.29 -31.68
N LEU A 11 18.14 4.74 -30.85
CA LEU A 11 17.88 3.56 -30.03
C LEU A 11 17.62 3.98 -28.59
N VAL A 12 16.59 3.41 -27.96
CA VAL A 12 16.28 3.64 -26.54
C VAL A 12 16.36 2.29 -25.82
N PHE A 13 17.20 2.26 -24.78
CA PHE A 13 17.35 1.10 -23.90
C PHE A 13 16.77 1.46 -22.54
N GLU A 14 15.69 0.81 -22.19
CA GLU A 14 15.01 1.05 -20.93
C GLU A 14 14.22 -0.18 -20.52
N THR A 15 13.98 -0.29 -19.22
CA THR A 15 12.99 -1.21 -18.68
C THR A 15 11.66 -0.49 -18.72
N PRO A 16 10.66 -0.93 -19.49
CA PRO A 16 9.32 -0.38 -19.37
C PRO A 16 8.72 -0.75 -18.00
N TRP A 17 8.27 0.26 -17.28
CA TRP A 17 7.63 0.25 -15.97
C TRP A 17 6.12 0.51 -16.03
N TRP A 18 5.70 1.46 -16.89
CA TRP A 18 4.34 2.02 -16.94
C TRP A 18 3.98 2.47 -18.35
N PRO A 19 2.69 2.54 -18.71
CA PRO A 19 2.27 3.13 -19.97
C PRO A 19 2.69 4.60 -20.17
N ASP A 20 3.01 5.30 -19.08
CA ASP A 20 3.41 6.72 -19.09
C ASP A 20 4.95 6.89 -18.98
N ASP A 21 5.73 5.82 -19.05
CA ASP A 21 7.20 5.95 -19.12
C ASP A 21 7.65 6.29 -20.54
N LEU A 22 8.95 6.57 -20.70
CA LEU A 22 9.51 6.92 -22.01
C LEU A 22 9.29 5.78 -23.04
N SER A 23 9.18 4.51 -22.61
CA SER A 23 8.83 3.41 -23.52
C SER A 23 7.38 3.52 -23.94
N GLY A 24 6.48 3.79 -23.01
CA GLY A 24 5.07 3.97 -23.24
C GLY A 24 4.77 5.17 -24.12
N ASP A 25 5.37 6.34 -23.84
CA ASP A 25 5.32 7.52 -24.71
C ASP A 25 5.90 7.23 -26.10
N ILE A 26 6.92 6.39 -26.22
CA ILE A 26 7.53 6.04 -27.51
C ILE A 26 6.65 5.04 -28.27
N LEU A 27 6.16 4.00 -27.61
CA LEU A 27 5.35 2.93 -28.17
C LEU A 27 3.93 3.41 -28.49
N ASP A 28 3.45 4.40 -27.75
CA ASP A 28 2.06 4.86 -27.73
C ASP A 28 1.92 6.35 -27.34
N PRO A 29 2.38 7.25 -28.20
CA PRO A 29 2.53 8.66 -27.86
C PRO A 29 1.23 9.46 -27.72
N GLU A 30 0.07 8.94 -28.17
CA GLU A 30 -1.15 9.76 -28.35
C GLU A 30 -2.45 9.08 -27.88
N ASP A 31 -2.56 7.74 -27.89
CA ASP A 31 -3.84 7.05 -27.70
C ASP A 31 -3.90 6.07 -26.50
N HIS A 32 -2.77 5.72 -25.87
CA HIS A 32 -2.70 4.75 -24.75
C HIS A 32 -3.40 3.40 -25.05
N ASP A 33 -3.48 2.99 -26.31
CA ASP A 33 -4.10 1.76 -26.82
C ASP A 33 -3.10 0.61 -27.05
N PHE A 34 -1.84 0.77 -26.67
CA PHE A 34 -0.82 -0.27 -26.81
C PHE A 34 -1.08 -1.41 -25.84
N ASP A 35 -1.24 -2.60 -26.41
CA ASP A 35 -1.45 -3.83 -25.63
C ASP A 35 -0.13 -4.29 -24.97
N TYR A 36 0.10 -3.80 -23.75
CA TYR A 36 1.26 -4.19 -22.94
C TYR A 36 1.33 -5.69 -22.62
N SER A 37 0.25 -6.46 -22.80
CA SER A 37 0.30 -7.93 -22.67
C SER A 37 1.25 -8.58 -23.69
N LEU A 38 1.56 -7.88 -24.79
CA LEU A 38 2.54 -8.31 -25.78
C LEU A 38 3.97 -8.35 -25.24
N LEU A 39 4.27 -7.66 -24.13
CA LEU A 39 5.60 -7.61 -23.51
C LEU A 39 5.83 -8.73 -22.49
N TYR A 40 4.77 -9.39 -22.02
CA TYR A 40 4.88 -10.34 -20.92
C TYR A 40 5.63 -11.60 -21.33
N ARG A 41 6.81 -11.81 -20.73
CA ARG A 41 7.66 -13.00 -20.88
C ARG A 41 8.10 -13.32 -22.31
N LYS A 42 7.85 -12.42 -23.26
CA LYS A 42 8.27 -12.63 -24.63
C LYS A 42 9.76 -12.27 -24.78
N PRO A 43 10.51 -12.99 -25.63
CA PRO A 43 11.91 -12.66 -25.90
C PRO A 43 12.03 -11.23 -26.42
N CYS A 44 13.18 -10.60 -26.17
CA CYS A 44 13.50 -9.22 -26.52
C CYS A 44 12.81 -8.74 -27.81
N GLN A 45 11.77 -7.93 -27.66
CA GLN A 45 11.06 -7.39 -28.81
C GLN A 45 11.62 -6.02 -29.15
N THR A 46 11.79 -5.79 -30.45
CA THR A 46 12.11 -4.48 -31.00
C THR A 46 10.84 -3.94 -31.64
N PHE A 47 10.26 -2.92 -31.02
CA PHE A 47 9.10 -2.22 -31.57
C PHE A 47 9.59 -1.02 -32.33
N ILE A 48 9.17 -0.85 -33.58
CA ILE A 48 9.34 0.40 -34.31
C ILE A 48 8.05 1.19 -34.15
N SER A 49 8.09 2.27 -33.38
CA SER A 49 6.91 3.10 -33.20
C SER A 49 6.54 3.86 -34.48
N PRO A 50 5.30 4.36 -34.61
CA PRO A 50 4.91 5.23 -35.74
C PRO A 50 5.80 6.47 -35.88
N LYS A 51 6.50 6.87 -34.81
CA LYS A 51 7.46 7.98 -34.77
C LYS A 51 8.91 7.56 -35.07
N GLY A 52 9.16 6.30 -35.44
CA GLY A 52 10.46 5.81 -35.92
C GLY A 52 11.47 5.41 -34.84
N TYR A 53 11.00 5.15 -33.62
CA TYR A 53 11.86 4.72 -32.51
C TYR A 53 11.87 3.20 -32.39
N SER A 54 13.04 2.63 -32.13
CA SER A 54 13.20 1.22 -31.76
C SER A 54 13.36 1.09 -30.24
N VAL A 55 12.38 0.45 -29.58
CA VAL A 55 12.43 0.14 -28.14
C VAL A 55 12.83 -1.30 -27.93
N PHE A 56 13.81 -1.53 -27.05
CA PHE A 56 14.25 -2.86 -26.63
C PHE A 56 13.86 -3.11 -25.18
N SER A 57 12.95 -4.06 -24.94
CA SER A 57 12.55 -4.49 -23.59
C SER A 57 12.78 -5.98 -23.41
N CYS A 58 13.37 -6.37 -22.27
CA CYS A 58 13.63 -7.76 -21.93
C CYS A 58 13.07 -8.07 -20.54
N PRO A 59 12.05 -8.95 -20.41
CA PRO A 59 11.65 -9.46 -19.11
C PRO A 59 12.76 -10.34 -18.51
N CYS A 60 12.72 -10.54 -17.19
CA CYS A 60 13.68 -11.38 -16.48
C CYS A 60 13.45 -12.87 -16.72
N ARG A 61 12.28 -13.25 -17.24
CA ARG A 61 11.88 -14.63 -17.56
C ARG A 61 11.37 -14.75 -19.00
N ASP A 62 11.63 -15.91 -19.60
CA ASP A 62 11.09 -16.33 -20.90
C ASP A 62 9.64 -16.82 -20.80
N GLU A 63 9.06 -17.22 -21.93
CA GLU A 63 7.67 -17.65 -22.05
C GLU A 63 7.39 -18.91 -21.21
N GLU A 64 8.41 -19.76 -21.07
CA GLU A 64 8.42 -20.96 -20.23
C GLU A 64 8.61 -20.65 -18.73
N GLY A 65 8.92 -19.40 -18.39
CA GLY A 65 9.11 -18.91 -17.03
C GLY A 65 10.52 -19.12 -16.48
N ASN A 66 11.50 -19.54 -17.29
CA ASN A 66 12.89 -19.66 -16.89
C ASN A 66 13.60 -18.30 -16.96
N PRO A 67 14.63 -18.05 -16.12
CA PRO A 67 15.38 -16.81 -16.21
C PRO A 67 16.08 -16.64 -17.57
N VAL A 68 15.93 -15.46 -18.17
CA VAL A 68 16.56 -15.14 -19.48
C VAL A 68 18.08 -15.00 -19.36
N MET A 69 18.58 -14.61 -18.18
CA MET A 69 20.01 -14.43 -17.90
C MET A 69 20.40 -15.13 -16.59
N PRO A 70 20.35 -16.47 -16.53
CA PRO A 70 20.48 -17.23 -15.30
C PRO A 70 21.84 -17.04 -14.60
N GLU A 71 22.90 -16.66 -15.31
CA GLU A 71 24.22 -16.36 -14.76
C GLU A 71 24.27 -15.05 -13.94
N LYS A 72 23.27 -14.17 -14.09
CA LYS A 72 23.16 -12.91 -13.32
C LYS A 72 21.86 -12.80 -12.52
N LEU A 73 20.78 -13.42 -12.99
CA LEU A 73 19.42 -13.31 -12.49
C LEU A 73 18.84 -14.72 -12.24
N ASP A 74 19.54 -15.53 -11.46
CA ASP A 74 19.05 -16.87 -11.08
C ASP A 74 17.75 -16.78 -10.24
N GLU A 75 17.10 -17.92 -10.05
CA GLU A 75 15.88 -18.01 -9.24
C GLU A 75 16.07 -17.44 -7.83
N THR A 76 17.20 -17.77 -7.20
CA THR A 76 17.55 -17.28 -5.86
C THR A 76 17.57 -15.75 -5.81
N TYR A 77 18.18 -15.12 -6.81
CA TYR A 77 18.24 -13.67 -6.93
C TYR A 77 16.85 -13.06 -7.16
N LEU A 78 16.07 -13.63 -8.09
CA LEU A 78 14.74 -13.14 -8.44
C LEU A 78 13.77 -13.26 -7.27
N GLU A 79 13.78 -14.38 -6.54
CA GLU A 79 12.99 -14.55 -5.31
C GLU A 79 13.37 -13.54 -4.24
N ARG A 80 14.68 -13.32 -4.02
CA ARG A 80 15.15 -12.31 -3.06
C ARG A 80 14.72 -10.91 -3.46
N LYS A 81 14.78 -10.55 -4.74
CA LYS A 81 14.29 -9.25 -5.24
C LYS A 81 12.79 -9.10 -5.07
N ARG A 82 12.02 -10.14 -5.40
CA ARG A 82 10.57 -10.18 -5.19
C ARG A 82 10.20 -10.00 -3.73
N LYS A 83 10.94 -10.64 -2.81
CA LYS A 83 10.78 -10.51 -1.36
C LYS A 83 11.03 -9.08 -0.89
N ASN A 84 12.15 -8.49 -1.29
CA ASN A 84 12.58 -7.17 -0.81
C ASN A 84 11.75 -6.02 -1.38
N MET A 85 11.33 -6.11 -2.64
CA MET A 85 10.64 -5.03 -3.36
C MET A 85 9.12 -5.14 -3.26
N GLY A 86 8.62 -6.31 -2.89
CA GLY A 86 7.22 -6.67 -3.01
C GLY A 86 6.85 -7.04 -4.45
N PRO A 87 5.85 -7.91 -4.63
CA PRO A 87 5.50 -8.49 -5.93
C PRO A 87 5.00 -7.46 -6.95
N TYR A 88 4.43 -6.33 -6.52
CA TYR A 88 3.99 -5.27 -7.42
C TYR A 88 5.17 -4.62 -8.14
N LEU A 89 6.11 -4.03 -7.39
CA LEU A 89 7.29 -3.41 -7.97
C LEU A 89 8.13 -4.44 -8.71
N TYR A 90 8.22 -5.67 -8.19
CA TYR A 90 8.92 -6.76 -8.86
C TYR A 90 8.27 -7.14 -10.20
N ASN A 91 6.94 -7.32 -10.27
CA ASN A 91 6.26 -7.70 -11.51
C ASN A 91 6.35 -6.60 -12.56
N ALA A 92 6.18 -5.34 -12.16
CA ALA A 92 6.33 -4.20 -13.08
C ALA A 92 7.76 -4.11 -13.64
N LEU A 93 8.77 -4.39 -12.80
CA LEU A 93 10.19 -4.22 -13.15
C LEU A 93 10.83 -5.37 -13.90
N TYR A 94 10.63 -6.56 -13.34
CA TYR A 94 11.38 -7.75 -13.69
C TYR A 94 10.53 -8.59 -14.63
N GLU A 95 9.23 -8.69 -14.42
CA GLU A 95 8.36 -9.49 -15.30
C GLU A 95 7.73 -8.64 -16.43
N LEU A 96 7.97 -7.32 -16.44
CA LEU A 96 7.37 -6.33 -17.36
C LEU A 96 5.83 -6.45 -17.42
N GLN A 97 5.22 -6.77 -16.28
CA GLN A 97 3.78 -6.86 -16.14
C GLN A 97 3.30 -5.65 -15.34
N PRO A 98 2.89 -4.54 -15.99
CA PRO A 98 2.13 -3.52 -15.30
C PRO A 98 0.87 -4.20 -14.76
N VAL A 99 0.75 -4.24 -13.43
CA VAL A 99 -0.41 -4.86 -12.78
C VAL A 99 -1.63 -4.02 -13.15
N MET A 100 -2.64 -4.66 -13.73
CA MET A 100 -3.91 -4.03 -14.08
C MET A 100 -4.55 -3.42 -12.81
N GLU A 101 -5.12 -2.21 -12.91
CA GLU A 101 -5.69 -1.49 -11.76
C GLU A 101 -6.74 -2.32 -11.00
N ASP A 102 -7.36 -3.31 -11.64
CA ASP A 102 -8.37 -4.21 -11.10
C ASP A 102 -7.84 -5.25 -10.08
N GLU A 103 -6.54 -5.49 -10.01
CA GLU A 103 -5.92 -6.36 -8.99
C GLU A 103 -5.62 -5.63 -7.66
N VAL A 104 -5.65 -4.28 -7.67
CA VAL A 104 -5.59 -3.45 -6.46
C VAL A 104 -6.94 -3.54 -5.75
N VAL A 105 -6.90 -3.99 -4.49
CA VAL A 105 -8.12 -4.28 -3.71
C VAL A 105 -8.94 -3.01 -3.43
N PHE A 106 -8.28 -1.86 -3.31
CA PHE A 106 -8.93 -0.57 -3.10
C PHE A 106 -8.62 0.35 -4.28
N GLN A 107 -9.63 0.63 -5.08
CA GLN A 107 -9.51 1.51 -6.24
C GLN A 107 -9.22 2.96 -5.83
N ARG A 108 -8.43 3.68 -6.62
CA ARG A 108 -8.03 5.06 -6.30
C ARG A 108 -9.24 5.99 -6.15
N GLN A 109 -10.26 5.82 -6.99
CA GLN A 109 -11.51 6.58 -6.94
C GLN A 109 -12.34 6.32 -5.67
N TRP A 110 -12.12 5.21 -4.96
CA TRP A 110 -12.80 4.91 -3.70
C TRP A 110 -12.18 5.61 -2.48
N ILE A 111 -10.98 6.19 -2.64
CA ILE A 111 -10.32 6.93 -1.57
C ILE A 111 -10.89 8.35 -1.54
N VAL A 112 -11.96 8.52 -0.77
CA VAL A 112 -12.68 9.79 -0.65
C VAL A 112 -11.98 10.70 0.37
N HIS A 113 -11.53 11.87 -0.09
CA HIS A 113 -10.91 12.86 0.77
C HIS A 113 -11.90 13.91 1.30
N ILE A 114 -11.86 14.16 2.60
CA ILE A 114 -12.67 15.19 3.27
C ILE A 114 -11.84 16.43 3.61
N LYS A 115 -12.50 17.58 3.63
CA LYS A 115 -11.89 18.88 4.01
C LYS A 115 -12.29 19.34 5.41
N LYS A 116 -13.38 18.79 5.96
CA LYS A 116 -13.95 19.18 7.25
C LYS A 116 -14.36 17.92 8.01
N LEU A 117 -14.18 17.96 9.32
CA LEU A 117 -14.60 16.88 10.20
C LEU A 117 -16.10 16.98 10.51
N PRO A 118 -16.79 15.85 10.69
CA PRO A 118 -18.24 15.81 10.92
C PRO A 118 -18.63 16.36 12.29
N PHE A 119 -19.88 16.77 12.44
CA PHE A 119 -20.53 16.99 13.74
C PHE A 119 -22.03 16.69 13.63
N PRO A 120 -22.63 15.92 14.56
CA PRO A 120 -22.00 15.28 15.72
C PRO A 120 -21.16 14.05 15.31
N PHE A 121 -20.35 13.53 16.24
CA PHE A 121 -19.44 12.41 15.97
C PHE A 121 -19.18 11.53 17.20
N VAL A 122 -18.70 10.31 16.96
CA VAL A 122 -18.06 9.45 17.95
C VAL A 122 -16.61 9.22 17.54
N ARG A 123 -15.66 9.64 18.38
CA ARG A 123 -14.22 9.56 18.08
C ARG A 123 -13.55 8.41 18.80
N ASN A 124 -12.79 7.61 18.06
CA ASN A 124 -11.99 6.51 18.59
C ASN A 124 -10.52 6.65 18.20
N LEU A 125 -9.64 6.11 19.03
CA LEU A 125 -8.22 5.92 18.76
C LEU A 125 -7.98 4.42 18.59
N ALA A 126 -7.54 3.98 17.42
CA ALA A 126 -7.20 2.59 17.16
C ALA A 126 -5.67 2.41 17.12
N ILE A 127 -5.18 1.38 17.79
CA ILE A 127 -3.76 1.11 17.99
C ILE A 127 -3.47 -0.36 17.65
N ASP A 128 -2.59 -0.55 16.67
CA ASP A 128 -1.96 -1.82 16.32
C ASP A 128 -0.50 -1.77 16.81
N MET A 129 -0.19 -2.60 17.81
CA MET A 129 1.08 -2.55 18.53
C MET A 129 2.12 -3.46 17.90
N ALA A 130 3.27 -2.88 17.51
CA ALA A 130 4.45 -3.68 17.21
C ALA A 130 5.22 -4.07 18.48
N GLY A 131 5.79 -5.27 18.48
CA GLY A 131 6.44 -5.84 19.66
C GLY A 131 7.93 -5.56 19.84
N THR A 132 8.63 -5.08 18.80
CA THR A 132 10.09 -4.92 18.83
C THR A 132 10.53 -3.64 18.12
N LEU A 133 11.77 -3.21 18.37
CA LEU A 133 12.39 -2.01 17.81
C LEU A 133 13.47 -2.31 16.75
N SER A 134 13.76 -3.58 16.48
CA SER A 134 14.78 -3.97 15.51
C SER A 134 14.49 -3.37 14.13
N GLU A 135 15.49 -3.16 13.28
CA GLU A 135 15.27 -2.60 11.93
C GLU A 135 14.22 -3.38 11.13
N GLU A 136 14.16 -4.70 11.35
CA GLU A 136 13.19 -5.64 10.76
C GLU A 136 11.83 -5.69 11.49
N SER A 137 11.67 -4.98 12.62
CA SER A 137 10.42 -5.00 13.36
C SER A 137 9.29 -4.26 12.65
N SER A 138 8.07 -4.76 12.88
CA SER A 138 6.85 -4.09 12.44
C SER A 138 6.72 -2.70 13.05
N PHE A 139 5.97 -1.82 12.40
CA PHE A 139 5.64 -0.50 12.93
C PHE A 139 4.38 -0.57 13.79
N THR A 140 4.32 0.23 14.85
CA THR A 140 3.08 0.50 15.57
C THR A 140 2.21 1.43 14.72
N GLY A 141 1.00 1.00 14.38
CA GLY A 141 0.02 1.79 13.68
C GLY A 141 -0.90 2.52 14.66
N ILE A 142 -1.05 3.83 14.50
CA ILE A 142 -2.00 4.63 15.29
C ILE A 142 -2.90 5.39 14.34
N SER A 143 -4.21 5.31 14.55
CA SER A 143 -5.20 6.09 13.81
C SER A 143 -6.29 6.66 14.71
N ILE A 144 -6.81 7.81 14.34
CA ILE A 144 -8.02 8.40 14.92
C ILE A 144 -9.11 8.29 13.88
N GLY A 145 -10.26 7.74 14.29
CA GLY A 145 -11.48 7.65 13.50
C GLY A 145 -12.60 8.45 14.13
N GLU A 146 -13.44 9.08 13.31
CA GLU A 146 -14.66 9.76 13.72
C GLU A 146 -15.85 9.23 12.94
N TRP A 147 -16.75 8.56 13.65
CA TRP A 147 -18.02 8.08 13.11
C TRP A 147 -19.03 9.21 13.11
N ASP A 148 -19.59 9.52 11.95
CA ASP A 148 -20.71 10.46 11.82
C ASP A 148 -22.07 9.76 12.07
N ILE A 149 -23.15 10.55 12.00
CA ILE A 149 -24.52 10.07 12.25
C ILE A 149 -25.01 9.06 11.21
N ASP A 150 -24.43 9.08 10.01
CA ASP A 150 -24.78 8.18 8.91
C ASP A 150 -23.94 6.89 8.96
N GLY A 151 -23.07 6.76 9.96
CA GLY A 151 -22.19 5.61 10.14
C GLY A 151 -20.99 5.61 9.21
N ASN A 152 -20.58 6.77 8.66
CA ASN A 152 -19.33 6.86 7.91
C ASN A 152 -18.15 7.11 8.85
N LEU A 153 -17.04 6.45 8.57
CA LEU A 153 -15.77 6.61 9.27
C LEU A 153 -14.94 7.70 8.58
N ASN A 154 -14.60 8.74 9.33
CA ASN A 154 -13.78 9.86 8.89
C ASN A 154 -12.42 9.81 9.61
N ILE A 155 -11.32 9.71 8.87
CA ILE A 155 -9.97 9.51 9.41
C ILE A 155 -9.17 10.82 9.33
N PRO A 156 -9.11 11.63 10.40
CA PRO A 156 -8.26 12.83 10.46
C PRO A 156 -6.77 12.53 10.62
N TYR A 157 -6.43 11.37 11.16
CA TYR A 157 -5.06 11.06 11.56
C TYR A 157 -4.80 9.57 11.45
N ALA A 158 -3.71 9.21 10.77
CA ALA A 158 -3.20 7.85 10.72
C ALA A 158 -1.70 7.91 10.43
N ARG A 159 -0.89 7.26 11.27
CA ARG A 159 0.57 7.25 11.16
C ARG A 159 1.19 5.94 11.65
N LYS A 160 2.36 5.63 11.11
CA LYS A 160 3.22 4.55 11.57
C LYS A 160 4.34 5.09 12.46
N TYR A 161 4.65 4.34 13.50
CA TYR A 161 5.64 4.71 14.49
C TYR A 161 6.55 3.52 14.81
N LYS A 162 7.85 3.79 14.92
CA LYS A 162 8.82 2.83 15.46
C LYS A 162 9.19 3.27 16.87
N LEU A 163 8.33 2.88 17.83
CA LEU A 163 8.38 3.36 19.20
C LEU A 163 8.29 2.21 20.20
N THR A 164 8.90 2.40 21.36
CA THR A 164 8.79 1.44 22.46
C THR A 164 7.37 1.48 23.04
N PRO A 165 6.89 0.43 23.72
CA PRO A 165 5.57 0.45 24.34
C PRO A 165 5.33 1.65 25.28
N MET A 166 6.34 2.07 26.04
CA MET A 166 6.26 3.27 26.89
C MET A 166 6.13 4.56 26.08
N ARG A 167 6.87 4.69 24.97
CA ARG A 167 6.74 5.87 24.09
C ARG A 167 5.39 5.90 23.39
N VAL A 168 4.81 4.73 23.07
CA VAL A 168 3.44 4.66 22.56
C VAL A 168 2.45 5.13 23.61
N LYS A 169 2.59 4.71 24.89
CA LYS A 169 1.77 5.21 26.00
C LYS A 169 1.79 6.74 26.08
N ASP A 170 2.99 7.33 26.09
CA ASP A 170 3.16 8.79 26.16
C ASP A 170 2.48 9.50 24.96
N LEU A 171 2.62 8.94 23.76
CA LEU A 171 1.99 9.45 22.56
C LEU A 171 0.46 9.35 22.63
N VAL A 172 -0.09 8.25 23.14
CA VAL A 172 -1.55 8.09 23.32
C VAL A 172 -2.09 9.14 24.28
N ILE A 173 -1.44 9.35 25.43
CA ILE A 173 -1.85 10.37 26.41
C ILE A 173 -1.80 11.76 25.77
N LYS A 174 -0.73 12.06 25.02
CA LYS A 174 -0.61 13.32 24.28
C LYS A 174 -1.77 13.51 23.29
N LEU A 175 -2.11 12.49 22.50
CA LEU A 175 -3.21 12.56 21.53
C LEU A 175 -4.57 12.74 22.19
N ILE A 176 -4.80 12.13 23.37
CA ILE A 176 -6.02 12.35 24.17
C ILE A 176 -6.12 13.82 24.59
N TYR A 177 -5.03 14.35 25.15
CA TYR A 177 -4.98 15.74 25.60
C TYR A 177 -5.16 16.75 24.46
N GLU A 178 -4.51 16.53 23.31
CA GLU A 178 -4.69 17.36 22.11
C GLU A 178 -6.12 17.29 21.58
N SER A 179 -6.74 16.10 21.61
CA SER A 179 -8.13 15.92 21.17
C SER A 179 -9.13 16.65 22.08
N GLU A 180 -8.91 16.64 23.41
CA GLU A 180 -9.67 17.44 24.38
C GLU A 180 -9.54 18.95 24.11
N LYS A 181 -8.32 19.45 23.86
CA LYS A 181 -8.08 20.86 23.51
C LYS A 181 -8.83 21.30 22.26
N LEU A 182 -8.93 20.41 21.27
CA LEU A 182 -9.69 20.65 20.05
C LEU A 182 -11.21 20.58 20.25
N LYS A 183 -11.69 20.34 21.49
CA LYS A 183 -13.09 20.06 21.82
C LYS A 183 -13.64 18.86 21.04
N ARG A 184 -12.76 17.89 20.77
CA ARG A 184 -13.10 16.64 20.08
C ARG A 184 -12.58 15.44 20.88
N PRO A 185 -13.12 15.18 22.07
CA PRO A 185 -12.57 14.16 22.97
C PRO A 185 -12.64 12.77 22.34
N ILE A 186 -11.62 11.96 22.61
CA ILE A 186 -11.60 10.53 22.26
C ILE A 186 -12.50 9.80 23.25
N ARG A 187 -13.46 9.02 22.74
CA ARG A 187 -14.38 8.25 23.59
C ARG A 187 -13.88 6.82 23.83
N TYR A 188 -13.27 6.23 22.81
CA TYR A 188 -12.79 4.84 22.86
C TYR A 188 -11.33 4.75 22.44
N ILE A 189 -10.56 3.94 23.17
CA ILE A 189 -9.22 3.50 22.77
C ILE A 189 -9.32 2.01 22.44
N ILE A 190 -9.20 1.67 21.16
CA ILE A 190 -9.30 0.31 20.65
C ILE A 190 -7.88 -0.21 20.46
N ILE A 191 -7.53 -1.27 21.16
CA ILE A 191 -6.20 -1.87 21.14
C ILE A 191 -6.36 -3.34 20.76
N GLU A 192 -5.57 -3.83 19.81
CA GLU A 192 -5.54 -5.25 19.49
C GLU A 192 -5.11 -6.08 20.72
N LYS A 193 -5.85 -7.15 21.01
CA LYS A 193 -5.62 -8.02 22.19
C LYS A 193 -4.42 -8.96 21.97
N GLU A 194 -3.26 -8.36 21.82
CA GLU A 194 -1.95 -9.00 21.71
C GLU A 194 -1.08 -8.65 22.92
N LYS A 195 0.03 -9.37 23.15
CA LYS A 195 0.88 -9.22 24.34
C LYS A 195 1.21 -7.75 24.68
N PHE A 196 1.62 -6.97 23.69
CA PHE A 196 1.98 -5.56 23.87
C PHE A 196 0.77 -4.63 23.93
N GLY A 197 -0.34 -5.01 23.30
CA GLY A 197 -1.61 -4.30 23.39
C GLY A 197 -2.23 -4.41 24.78
N ILE A 198 -2.23 -5.61 25.37
CA ILE A 198 -2.67 -5.87 26.75
C ILE A 198 -1.82 -5.04 27.72
N TYR A 199 -0.50 -5.09 27.56
CA TYR A 199 0.43 -4.31 28.37
C TYR A 199 0.15 -2.80 28.29
N LEU A 200 -0.04 -2.25 27.09
CA LEU A 200 -0.41 -0.84 26.91
C LEU A 200 -1.75 -0.51 27.59
N ALA A 201 -2.76 -1.36 27.42
CA ALA A 201 -4.08 -1.17 28.01
C ALA A 201 -4.02 -1.10 29.54
N ASP A 202 -3.26 -1.98 30.19
CA ASP A 202 -3.13 -1.99 31.64
C ASP A 202 -2.39 -0.75 32.16
N HIS A 203 -1.35 -0.29 31.46
CA HIS A 203 -0.68 0.96 31.80
C HIS A 203 -1.60 2.17 31.64
N LEU A 204 -2.41 2.25 30.57
CA LEU A 204 -3.37 3.35 30.39
C LEU A 204 -4.46 3.36 31.47
N LYS A 205 -4.88 2.19 31.98
CA LYS A 205 -5.80 2.11 33.13
C LYS A 205 -5.17 2.65 34.41
N VAL A 206 -3.90 2.33 34.68
CA VAL A 206 -3.17 2.85 35.85
C VAL A 206 -3.07 4.38 35.80
N GLU A 207 -2.87 4.95 34.61
CA GLU A 207 -2.86 6.41 34.38
C GLU A 207 -4.27 7.05 34.47
N ASN A 208 -5.31 6.25 34.71
CA ASN A 208 -6.70 6.68 34.86
C ASN A 208 -7.19 7.57 33.71
N VAL A 209 -6.86 7.20 32.47
CA VAL A 209 -7.32 7.94 31.29
C VAL A 209 -8.84 7.88 31.17
N LYS A 210 -9.47 9.00 30.80
CA LYS A 210 -10.93 9.10 30.65
C LYS A 210 -11.56 8.20 29.57
N PRO A 211 -10.96 8.03 28.38
CA PRO A 211 -11.59 7.23 27.32
C PRO A 211 -11.73 5.77 27.72
N GLN A 212 -12.80 5.11 27.27
CA GLN A 212 -12.99 3.68 27.51
C GLN A 212 -11.98 2.87 26.69
N ILE A 213 -11.22 2.02 27.36
CA ILE A 213 -10.26 1.11 26.70
C ILE A 213 -10.99 -0.18 26.30
N VAL A 214 -10.88 -0.55 25.03
CA VAL A 214 -11.48 -1.74 24.44
C VAL A 214 -10.38 -2.61 23.85
N LEU A 215 -10.23 -3.83 24.38
CA LEU A 215 -9.36 -4.84 23.80
C LEU A 215 -10.12 -5.56 22.69
N SER A 216 -9.66 -5.42 21.44
CA SER A 216 -10.27 -6.05 20.28
C SER A 216 -9.68 -7.45 20.06
N GLU A 217 -10.54 -8.46 20.08
CA GLU A 217 -10.15 -9.83 19.73
C GLU A 217 -10.11 -9.98 18.21
N ILE A 218 -8.90 -10.11 17.67
CA ILE A 218 -8.67 -10.38 16.26
C ILE A 218 -8.43 -11.88 15.99
N ALA A 219 -8.33 -12.67 17.06
CA ALA A 219 -8.06 -14.10 17.03
C ALA A 219 -9.06 -14.86 16.13
N GLY A 220 -8.53 -15.60 15.15
CA GLY A 220 -9.29 -16.53 14.31
C GLY A 220 -9.68 -16.02 12.91
N LYS A 221 -9.69 -14.71 12.64
CA LYS A 221 -9.92 -14.20 11.27
C LYS A 221 -8.61 -14.01 10.52
N LYS A 222 -8.41 -14.79 9.44
CA LYS A 222 -7.28 -14.60 8.51
C LYS A 222 -7.27 -13.15 8.03
N SER A 223 -6.10 -12.51 8.07
CA SER A 223 -5.87 -11.10 7.65
C SER A 223 -6.58 -10.75 6.34
N ARG A 224 -6.54 -11.67 5.36
CA ARG A 224 -7.20 -11.55 4.06
C ARG A 224 -8.70 -11.23 4.16
N THR A 225 -9.44 -12.00 4.94
CA THR A 225 -10.90 -11.85 5.07
C THR A 225 -11.28 -10.50 5.68
N ARG A 226 -10.42 -9.94 6.54
CA ARG A 226 -10.67 -8.64 7.19
C ARG A 226 -10.56 -7.46 6.23
N PHE A 227 -9.60 -7.49 5.30
CA PHE A 227 -9.48 -6.42 4.30
C PHE A 227 -10.54 -6.54 3.19
N GLU A 228 -10.91 -7.78 2.83
CA GLU A 228 -12.03 -8.03 1.90
C GLU A 228 -13.35 -7.47 2.46
N GLU A 229 -13.60 -7.57 3.78
CA GLU A 229 -14.76 -6.95 4.45
C GLU A 229 -14.79 -5.40 4.34
N LEU A 230 -13.64 -4.76 4.15
CA LEU A 230 -13.55 -3.29 4.02
C LEU A 230 -13.80 -2.82 2.58
N VAL A 231 -13.64 -3.68 1.57
CA VAL A 231 -13.78 -3.29 0.15
C VAL A 231 -15.12 -2.63 -0.14
N PRO A 232 -16.28 -3.22 0.21
CA PRO A 232 -17.57 -2.59 -0.05
C PRO A 232 -17.72 -1.25 0.66
N LYS A 233 -17.04 -1.06 1.81
CA LYS A 233 -17.10 0.17 2.60
C LYS A 233 -16.31 1.32 1.98
N TYR A 234 -15.18 1.02 1.33
CA TYR A 234 -14.48 2.01 0.53
C TYR A 234 -15.25 2.31 -0.75
N GLU A 235 -15.74 1.29 -1.45
CA GLU A 235 -16.50 1.43 -2.69
C GLU A 235 -17.71 2.34 -2.54
N CYS A 236 -18.48 2.22 -1.45
CA CYS A 236 -19.63 3.08 -1.19
C CYS A 236 -19.29 4.40 -0.49
N GLY A 237 -18.01 4.73 -0.29
CA GLY A 237 -17.58 5.99 0.33
C GLY A 237 -17.91 6.11 1.83
N MET A 238 -18.12 4.99 2.52
CA MET A 238 -18.32 4.96 3.98
C MET A 238 -17.02 5.21 4.75
N ILE A 239 -15.86 5.01 4.14
CA ILE A 239 -14.57 5.32 4.74
C ILE A 239 -13.96 6.51 4.00
N ARG A 240 -13.62 7.56 4.75
CA ARG A 240 -13.12 8.83 4.24
C ARG A 240 -11.90 9.28 5.03
N SER A 241 -11.00 10.02 4.42
CA SER A 241 -9.77 10.47 5.08
C SER A 241 -9.41 11.92 4.77
N PHE A 242 -8.61 12.55 5.63
CA PHE A 242 -7.94 13.79 5.25
C PHE A 242 -6.87 13.50 4.20
N GLN A 243 -6.65 14.45 3.29
CA GLN A 243 -5.57 14.35 2.32
C GLN A 243 -4.21 14.49 3.00
N GLY A 244 -3.22 13.72 2.54
CA GLY A 244 -1.83 13.82 3.00
C GLY A 244 -1.47 12.87 4.13
N LEU A 245 -2.33 11.90 4.43
CA LEU A 245 -2.04 10.82 5.38
C LEU A 245 -1.17 9.75 4.71
N LYS A 246 0.09 10.11 4.42
CA LYS A 246 1.01 9.32 3.57
C LYS A 246 1.08 7.83 3.94
N ASP A 247 1.25 7.50 5.22
CA ASP A 247 1.38 6.11 5.67
C ASP A 247 0.11 5.29 5.43
N TYR A 248 -1.05 5.92 5.61
CA TYR A 248 -2.36 5.32 5.42
C TYR A 248 -2.68 5.19 3.93
N GLU A 249 -2.52 6.27 3.17
CA GLU A 249 -2.78 6.28 1.72
C GLU A 249 -1.88 5.28 0.99
N ALA A 250 -0.59 5.21 1.34
CA ALA A 250 0.32 4.19 0.82
C ALA A 250 -0.16 2.78 1.21
N GLY A 251 -0.62 2.58 2.44
CA GLY A 251 -1.13 1.30 2.91
C GLY A 251 -2.35 0.81 2.15
N VAL A 252 -3.32 1.70 1.89
CA VAL A 252 -4.56 1.37 1.16
C VAL A 252 -4.27 1.15 -0.33
N ARG A 253 -3.49 2.03 -0.95
CA ARG A 253 -3.17 1.97 -2.40
C ARG A 253 -2.30 0.79 -2.80
N THR A 254 -1.54 0.23 -1.88
CA THR A 254 -0.62 -0.89 -2.15
C THR A 254 -1.13 -2.23 -1.61
N TYR A 255 -2.40 -2.31 -1.19
CA TYR A 255 -3.00 -3.56 -0.74
C TYR A 255 -3.57 -4.34 -1.93
N TYR A 256 -3.08 -5.57 -2.12
CA TYR A 256 -3.50 -6.47 -3.19
C TYR A 256 -3.88 -7.85 -2.62
N ARG A 257 -4.73 -8.58 -3.35
CA ARG A 257 -5.14 -9.94 -2.97
C ARG A 257 -3.92 -10.85 -2.95
N GLY A 258 -3.67 -11.54 -1.83
CA GLY A 258 -2.59 -12.52 -1.74
C GLY A 258 -1.26 -11.99 -1.19
N LYS A 259 -1.21 -10.79 -0.59
CA LYS A 259 -0.08 -10.37 0.24
C LYS A 259 0.09 -11.35 1.40
N LYS A 260 0.97 -12.35 1.24
CA LYS A 260 1.46 -13.17 2.36
C LYS A 260 2.19 -12.20 3.29
N LYS A 261 1.67 -12.04 4.52
CA LYS A 261 2.48 -11.49 5.60
C LYS A 261 3.60 -12.52 5.85
N GLU A 262 4.84 -12.07 5.79
CA GLU A 262 5.95 -12.75 6.47
C GLU A 262 5.68 -12.82 7.98
#